data_AF-A0A7R9VMN0-F1
#
_entry.id   AF-A0A7R9VMN0-F1
#
_cell.length_a   1.000
_cell.length_b   1.000
_cell.length_c   1.000
_cell.angle_alpha   90.00
_cell.angle_beta   90.00
_cell.angle_gamma   90.00
#
_symmetry.space_group_name_H-M   'P 1'
#
loop_
_entity.id
_entity.type
_entity.pdbx_description
1 polymer ?
#
loop_
_entity_poly.entity_id
_entity_poly.type
_entity_poly.pdbx_seq_one_letter_code
_entity_poly.pdbx_strand_id
1 'polypeptide(L)'
;PPAYWATGSWVEKVKWVQADLLQKYACDDGALKCKDNDASLNDPISPVLGKIDSAVSLVGNVRPNPEWVSSSFFGLKFDDDRLLLENGATNERACLLSKAAGSERFVFVSVSYETAKALEGPIPGYLGGKRAAEHAAATAFGNNRTIVVGPSLVYGGKRFFAVG
;
A
#
# COMPACT_ATOMS: atom_id res chain seq x y z
N PRO A 1 21.85 -0.48 -3.93
CA PRO A 1 20.75 -1.48 -3.91
C PRO A 1 20.74 -2.23 -5.24
N PRO A 2 20.26 -3.49 -5.34
CA PRO A 2 20.21 -4.18 -6.64
C PRO A 2 19.38 -3.38 -7.66
N ALA A 3 19.80 -3.35 -8.92
CA ALA A 3 19.21 -2.49 -9.96
C ALA A 3 17.69 -2.68 -10.17
N TYR A 4 17.15 -3.88 -9.89
CA TYR A 4 15.71 -4.16 -9.98
C TYR A 4 14.87 -3.54 -8.85
N TRP A 5 15.49 -2.93 -7.83
CA TRP A 5 14.79 -2.17 -6.79
C TRP A 5 14.47 -0.73 -7.23
N ALA A 6 14.96 -0.32 -8.41
CA ALA A 6 14.99 1.07 -8.84
C ALA A 6 14.04 1.43 -9.99
N THR A 7 13.31 0.48 -10.58
CA THR A 7 12.50 0.77 -11.76
C THR A 7 11.02 0.90 -11.41
N GLY A 8 10.59 2.16 -11.22
CA GLY A 8 9.21 2.61 -11.08
C GLY A 8 8.76 2.83 -9.62
N SER A 9 7.99 3.90 -9.38
CA SER A 9 7.33 4.13 -8.09
C SER A 9 6.16 3.15 -7.90
N TRP A 10 5.81 2.83 -6.64
CA TRP A 10 4.62 2.02 -6.37
C TRP A 10 3.34 2.69 -6.89
N VAL A 11 3.32 4.03 -6.87
CA VAL A 11 2.24 4.86 -7.41
C VAL A 11 2.01 4.56 -8.88
N GLU A 12 3.07 4.48 -9.70
CA GLU A 12 2.97 4.15 -11.13
C GLU A 12 2.39 2.75 -11.34
N LYS A 13 2.83 1.77 -10.55
CA LYS A 13 2.34 0.38 -10.66
C LYS A 13 0.86 0.27 -10.30
N VAL A 14 0.41 0.96 -9.24
CA VAL A 14 -1.01 0.97 -8.85
C VAL A 14 -1.86 1.75 -9.85
N LYS A 15 -1.36 2.86 -10.41
CA LYS A 15 -2.03 3.60 -11.47
C LYS A 15 -2.20 2.76 -12.73
N TRP A 16 -1.22 1.94 -13.09
CA TRP A 16 -1.36 0.99 -14.20
C TRP A 16 -2.48 -0.04 -13.93
N VAL A 17 -2.50 -0.67 -12.75
CA VAL A 17 -3.59 -1.61 -12.39
C VAL A 17 -4.95 -0.89 -12.43
N GLN A 18 -5.03 0.32 -11.89
CA GLN A 18 -6.25 1.13 -11.96
C GLN A 18 -6.67 1.44 -13.40
N ALA A 19 -5.73 1.81 -14.27
CA ALA A 19 -6.01 2.14 -15.67
C ALA A 19 -6.49 0.91 -16.44
N ASP A 20 -5.88 -0.26 -16.22
CA ASP A 20 -6.29 -1.53 -16.80
C ASP A 20 -7.72 -1.91 -16.36
N LEU A 21 -8.05 -1.64 -15.10
CA LEU A 21 -9.41 -1.82 -14.56
C LEU A 21 -10.41 -0.81 -15.13
N LEU A 22 -10.03 0.47 -15.24
CA LEU A 22 -10.91 1.51 -15.79
C LEU A 22 -11.14 1.32 -17.29
N GLN A 23 -10.13 0.97 -18.08
CA GLN A 23 -10.28 0.79 -19.52
C GLN A 23 -11.29 -0.32 -19.87
N LYS A 24 -11.52 -1.27 -18.95
CA LYS A 24 -12.41 -2.41 -19.14
C LYS A 24 -13.79 -2.27 -18.47
N TYR A 25 -13.92 -1.36 -17.49
CA TYR A 25 -15.13 -1.21 -16.67
C TYR A 25 -15.58 0.25 -16.45
N ALA A 26 -14.95 1.25 -17.08
CA ALA A 26 -15.34 2.65 -16.95
C ALA A 26 -16.65 2.95 -17.67
N CYS A 27 -17.48 3.78 -17.05
CA CYS A 27 -18.54 4.52 -17.73
C CYS A 27 -17.91 5.74 -18.43
N ASP A 28 -18.67 6.39 -19.33
CA ASP A 28 -18.25 7.57 -20.11
C ASP A 28 -17.73 8.77 -19.28
N ASP A 29 -17.90 8.77 -17.95
CA ASP A 29 -17.48 9.82 -17.03
C ASP A 29 -16.12 9.54 -16.31
N GLY A 30 -15.47 8.41 -16.56
CA GLY A 30 -14.14 8.10 -16.03
C GLY A 30 -14.08 7.73 -14.54
N ALA A 31 -15.23 7.59 -13.87
CA ALA A 31 -15.30 7.11 -12.49
C ALA A 31 -15.43 5.59 -12.43
N LEU A 32 -14.67 4.94 -11.53
CA LEU A 32 -14.97 3.58 -11.09
C LEU A 32 -16.24 3.65 -10.27
N LYS A 33 -17.38 3.20 -10.81
CA LYS A 33 -18.59 3.01 -10.00
C LYS A 33 -18.36 1.87 -9.02
N CYS A 34 -17.83 2.19 -7.85
CA CYS A 34 -18.26 1.51 -6.63
C CYS A 34 -19.68 2.00 -6.35
N LYS A 35 -20.66 1.65 -7.19
CA LYS A 35 -22.05 1.92 -6.84
C LYS A 35 -22.42 0.91 -5.76
N ASP A 36 -22.59 1.42 -4.55
CA ASP A 36 -23.29 0.72 -3.49
C ASP A 36 -24.62 0.17 -4.08
N ASN A 37 -24.70 -1.15 -4.22
CA ASN A 37 -25.87 -1.94 -4.62
C ASN A 37 -26.27 -1.99 -6.12
N ASP A 38 -25.37 -1.76 -7.08
CA ASP A 38 -25.68 -2.11 -8.48
C ASP A 38 -25.42 -3.61 -8.73
N ALA A 39 -26.50 -4.40 -8.82
CA ALA A 39 -26.46 -5.85 -9.10
C ALA A 39 -25.84 -6.23 -10.46
N SER A 40 -25.41 -5.23 -11.24
CA SER A 40 -24.64 -5.38 -12.48
C SER A 40 -23.12 -5.53 -12.27
N LEU A 41 -22.60 -5.36 -11.05
CA LEU A 41 -21.23 -5.76 -10.66
C LEU A 41 -21.09 -7.27 -10.35
N ASN A 42 -22.10 -8.08 -10.70
CA ASN A 42 -22.03 -9.54 -10.63
C ASN A 42 -21.21 -10.17 -11.76
N ASP A 43 -20.74 -9.40 -12.74
CA ASP A 43 -19.64 -9.84 -13.60
C ASP A 43 -18.34 -9.50 -12.90
N PRO A 44 -17.67 -10.49 -12.29
CA PRO A 44 -16.44 -10.22 -11.58
C PRO A 44 -15.40 -9.68 -12.56
N ILE A 45 -14.51 -8.82 -12.08
CA ILE A 45 -13.24 -8.39 -12.71
C ILE A 45 -12.29 -9.58 -13.07
N SER A 46 -12.82 -10.80 -12.94
CA SER A 46 -12.23 -12.13 -13.02
C SER A 46 -11.50 -12.50 -14.31
N PRO A 47 -11.78 -12.02 -15.54
CA PRO A 47 -11.13 -12.66 -16.68
C PRO A 47 -9.62 -12.35 -16.80
N VAL A 48 -9.09 -11.29 -16.15
CA VAL A 48 -7.64 -10.96 -16.22
C VAL A 48 -6.87 -11.46 -15.01
N LEU A 49 -7.43 -11.33 -13.79
CA LEU A 49 -6.75 -11.70 -12.55
C LEU A 49 -7.26 -13.03 -11.95
N GLY A 50 -8.31 -13.62 -12.51
CA GLY A 50 -9.04 -14.72 -11.89
C GLY A 50 -9.84 -14.28 -10.66
N LYS A 51 -10.45 -15.25 -9.98
CA LYS A 51 -11.05 -15.03 -8.66
C LYS A 51 -9.93 -14.77 -7.65
N ILE A 52 -9.97 -13.63 -6.97
CA ILE A 52 -9.06 -13.30 -5.87
C ILE A 52 -9.80 -13.59 -4.56
N ASP A 53 -9.36 -14.58 -3.78
CA ASP A 53 -9.98 -14.87 -2.47
C ASP A 53 -9.50 -13.90 -1.38
N SER A 54 -8.25 -13.45 -1.48
CA SER A 54 -7.65 -12.49 -0.55
C SER A 54 -6.53 -11.69 -1.21
N ALA A 55 -6.27 -10.50 -0.68
CA ALA A 55 -5.17 -9.64 -1.11
C ALA A 55 -4.29 -9.25 0.09
N VAL A 56 -2.99 -9.09 -0.19
CA VAL A 56 -1.99 -8.69 0.81
C VAL A 56 -1.23 -7.48 0.26
N SER A 57 -1.24 -6.37 0.98
CA SER A 57 -0.40 -5.23 0.62
C SER A 57 0.87 -5.19 1.45
N LEU A 58 2.00 -5.25 0.74
CA LEU A 58 3.36 -5.08 1.26
C LEU A 58 3.97 -3.75 0.82
N VAL A 59 3.16 -2.82 0.29
CA VAL A 59 3.67 -1.54 -0.20
C VAL A 59 4.16 -0.70 0.96
N GLY A 60 5.42 -0.31 0.87
CA GLY A 60 6.06 0.57 1.83
C GLY A 60 7.25 1.29 1.20
N ASN A 61 7.44 2.54 1.61
CA ASN A 61 8.63 3.30 1.32
C ASN A 61 9.09 3.99 2.59
N VAL A 62 10.37 3.87 2.91
CA VAL A 62 11.06 4.60 3.98
C VAL A 62 12.38 5.16 3.46
N ARG A 63 12.49 5.36 2.14
CA ARG A 63 13.70 5.92 1.54
C ARG A 63 13.81 7.39 1.94
N PRO A 64 14.96 7.82 2.50
CA PRO A 64 15.21 9.23 2.70
C PRO A 64 15.28 9.95 1.36
N ASN A 65 15.09 11.26 1.39
CA ASN A 65 15.39 12.14 0.29
C ASN A 65 16.87 11.96 -0.09
N PRO A 66 17.21 11.82 -1.39
CA PRO A 66 18.59 11.69 -1.83
C PRO A 66 19.47 12.89 -1.49
N GLU A 67 18.89 14.06 -1.24
CA GLU A 67 19.61 15.24 -0.77
C GLU A 67 20.00 15.10 0.70
N TRP A 68 21.31 15.12 0.96
CA TRP A 68 21.84 15.17 2.32
C TRP A 68 21.63 16.55 2.95
N VAL A 69 21.08 16.58 4.17
CA VAL A 69 20.85 17.83 4.90
C VAL A 69 21.39 17.70 6.31
N SER A 70 22.47 18.42 6.63
CA SER A 70 23.19 18.31 7.91
C SER A 70 22.33 18.63 9.14
N SER A 71 21.24 19.39 8.99
CA SER A 71 20.31 19.74 10.06
C SER A 71 19.14 18.76 10.25
N SER A 72 19.13 17.62 9.55
CA SER A 72 18.05 16.62 9.61
C SER A 72 18.40 15.42 10.50
N PHE A 73 17.42 14.57 10.78
CA PHE A 73 17.55 13.42 11.69
C PHE A 73 18.67 12.47 11.22
N PHE A 74 19.81 12.46 11.93
CA PHE A 74 21.03 11.75 11.52
C PHE A 74 21.53 12.10 10.11
N GLY A 75 21.28 13.32 9.64
CA GLY A 75 21.60 13.74 8.26
C GLY A 75 20.66 13.18 7.19
N LEU A 76 19.62 12.45 7.60
CA LEU A 76 18.56 11.94 6.74
C LEU A 76 17.38 12.92 6.74
N LYS A 77 17.08 13.47 5.56
CA LYS A 77 15.84 14.21 5.30
C LYS A 77 14.81 13.24 4.74
N PHE A 78 13.59 13.31 5.23
CA PHE A 78 12.45 12.59 4.65
C PHE A 78 11.50 13.56 3.96
N ASP A 79 10.90 13.11 2.87
CA ASP A 79 9.87 13.86 2.15
C ASP A 79 8.51 13.34 2.61
N ASP A 80 7.89 14.05 3.56
CA ASP A 80 6.68 13.59 4.22
C ASP A 80 5.50 13.47 3.26
N ASP A 81 5.33 14.38 2.31
CA ASP A 81 4.24 14.34 1.33
C ASP A 81 4.37 13.12 0.42
N ARG A 82 5.59 12.87 -0.05
CA ARG A 82 5.88 11.65 -0.83
C ARG A 82 5.62 10.40 0.00
N LEU A 83 6.06 10.37 1.25
CA LEU A 83 5.88 9.20 2.12
C LEU A 83 4.40 8.98 2.43
N LEU A 84 3.62 10.04 2.63
CA LEU A 84 2.18 9.96 2.83
C LEU A 84 1.48 9.39 1.59
N LEU A 85 1.86 9.86 0.40
CA LEU A 85 1.33 9.35 -0.88
C LEU A 85 1.68 7.87 -1.10
N GLU A 86 2.95 7.51 -0.93
CA GLU A 86 3.45 6.16 -1.22
C GLU A 86 3.03 5.13 -0.17
N ASN A 87 2.91 5.51 1.11
CA ASN A 87 2.51 4.59 2.19
C ASN A 87 1.02 4.63 2.52
N GLY A 88 0.32 5.73 2.24
CA GLY A 88 -1.11 5.89 2.47
C GLY A 88 -1.93 5.69 1.21
N ALA A 89 -2.02 6.72 0.37
CA ALA A 89 -2.90 6.74 -0.79
C ALA A 89 -2.69 5.56 -1.76
N THR A 90 -1.45 5.12 -1.94
CA THR A 90 -1.14 3.95 -2.76
C THR A 90 -1.72 2.66 -2.18
N ASN A 91 -1.64 2.48 -0.87
CA ASN A 91 -2.19 1.33 -0.17
C ASN A 91 -3.71 1.36 -0.11
N GLU A 92 -4.30 2.52 0.16
CA GLU A 92 -5.75 2.73 0.07
C GLU A 92 -6.26 2.34 -1.32
N ARG A 93 -5.59 2.81 -2.38
CA ARG A 93 -5.97 2.47 -3.74
C ARG A 93 -5.84 0.97 -4.01
N ALA A 94 -4.73 0.35 -3.62
CA ALA A 94 -4.55 -1.10 -3.75
C ALA A 94 -5.65 -1.88 -3.01
N CYS A 95 -6.07 -1.41 -1.84
CA CYS A 95 -7.17 -1.97 -1.06
C CYS A 95 -8.51 -1.90 -1.82
N LEU A 96 -8.89 -0.71 -2.30
CA LEU A 96 -10.12 -0.51 -3.05
C LEU A 96 -10.15 -1.33 -4.36
N LEU A 97 -9.02 -1.40 -5.06
CA LEU A 97 -8.91 -2.23 -6.28
C LEU A 97 -9.04 -3.71 -5.95
N SER A 98 -8.45 -4.18 -4.85
CA SER A 98 -8.58 -5.57 -4.41
C SER A 98 -10.03 -5.91 -4.07
N LYS A 99 -10.73 -4.98 -3.40
CA LYS A 99 -12.15 -5.14 -3.08
C LYS A 99 -13.00 -5.21 -4.35
N ALA A 100 -12.79 -4.29 -5.29
CA ALA A 100 -13.48 -4.27 -6.58
C ALA A 100 -13.21 -5.55 -7.38
N ALA A 101 -11.99 -6.10 -7.26
CA ALA A 101 -11.61 -7.35 -7.91
C ALA A 101 -12.22 -8.62 -7.27
N GLY A 102 -13.05 -8.46 -6.23
CA GLY A 102 -13.78 -9.55 -5.59
C GLY A 102 -13.08 -10.16 -4.37
N SER A 103 -12.00 -9.56 -3.89
CA SER A 103 -11.33 -10.04 -2.67
C SER A 103 -12.28 -10.02 -1.48
N GLU A 104 -12.33 -11.12 -0.74
CA GLU A 104 -13.17 -11.22 0.47
C GLU A 104 -12.43 -10.76 1.73
N ARG A 105 -11.09 -10.87 1.72
CA ARG A 105 -10.22 -10.54 2.86
C ARG A 105 -9.06 -9.65 2.41
N PHE A 106 -8.57 -8.83 3.32
CA PHE A 106 -7.42 -7.97 3.07
C PHE A 106 -6.42 -8.03 4.21
N VAL A 107 -5.14 -8.20 3.88
CA VAL A 107 -4.05 -8.13 4.84
C VAL A 107 -3.21 -6.89 4.53
N PHE A 108 -3.04 -6.03 5.52
CA PHE A 108 -2.19 -4.86 5.42
C PHE A 108 -0.96 -5.03 6.30
N VAL A 109 0.23 -4.89 5.71
CA VAL A 109 1.48 -4.85 6.49
C VAL A 109 1.81 -3.41 6.86
N SER A 110 1.55 -3.13 8.13
CA SER A 110 1.85 -1.86 8.79
C SER A 110 3.19 -1.95 9.52
N VAL A 111 3.28 -1.37 10.71
CA VAL A 111 4.45 -1.33 11.59
C VAL A 111 4.05 -1.76 13.00
N SER A 112 4.99 -2.32 13.76
CA SER A 112 4.75 -2.63 15.18
C SER A 112 4.50 -1.37 16.00
N TYR A 113 3.87 -1.52 17.16
CA TYR A 113 3.64 -0.44 18.10
C TYR A 113 4.94 0.28 18.50
N GLU A 114 6.00 -0.50 18.74
CA GLU A 114 7.33 -0.03 19.13
C GLU A 114 7.98 0.77 17.99
N THR A 115 7.85 0.28 16.76
CA THR A 115 8.33 0.97 15.56
C THR A 115 7.56 2.27 15.35
N ALA A 116 6.24 2.25 15.51
CA ALA A 116 5.41 3.43 15.44
C ALA A 116 5.86 4.46 16.48
N LYS A 117 6.00 4.06 17.75
CA LYS A 117 6.43 4.95 18.83
C LYS A 117 7.81 5.57 18.58
N ALA A 118 8.74 4.81 17.99
CA ALA A 118 10.09 5.29 17.68
C ALA A 118 10.14 6.25 16.50
N LEU A 119 9.23 6.10 15.53
CA LEU A 119 9.20 6.88 14.29
C LEU A 119 8.14 7.99 14.30
N GLU A 120 7.33 8.06 15.36
CA GLU A 120 6.34 9.10 15.59
C GLU A 120 7.03 10.41 15.94
N GLY A 121 7.09 11.30 14.95
CA GLY A 121 7.83 12.57 15.01
C GLY A 121 8.90 12.67 13.92
N PRO A 122 9.88 11.75 13.85
CA PRO A 122 10.93 11.81 12.84
C PRO A 122 10.47 11.62 11.39
N ILE A 123 9.42 10.82 11.16
CA ILE A 123 8.93 10.50 9.81
C ILE A 123 7.39 10.48 9.77
N PRO A 124 6.73 11.63 9.98
CA PRO A 124 5.27 11.68 10.16
C PRO A 124 4.51 11.24 8.90
N GLY A 125 5.03 11.51 7.69
CA GLY A 125 4.39 11.07 6.46
C GLY A 125 4.31 9.54 6.33
N TYR A 126 5.35 8.83 6.82
CA TYR A 126 5.38 7.37 6.81
C TYR A 126 4.30 6.77 7.72
N LEU A 127 4.26 7.18 8.99
CA LEU A 127 3.28 6.65 9.94
C LEU A 127 1.85 7.12 9.65
N GLY A 128 1.68 8.39 9.25
CA GLY A 128 0.41 8.91 8.80
C GLY A 128 -0.15 8.11 7.63
N GLY A 129 0.70 7.79 6.64
CA GLY A 129 0.33 6.94 5.53
C GLY A 129 -0.08 5.53 5.97
N LYS A 130 0.69 4.88 6.84
CA LYS A 130 0.34 3.55 7.36
C LYS A 130 -1.00 3.55 8.10
N ARG A 131 -1.28 4.53 8.96
CA ARG A 131 -2.56 4.67 9.67
C ARG A 131 -3.74 4.92 8.73
N ALA A 132 -3.56 5.77 7.72
CA ALA A 132 -4.59 6.01 6.71
C ALA A 132 -4.92 4.71 5.94
N ALA A 133 -3.91 3.93 5.59
CA ALA A 133 -4.09 2.64 4.93
C ALA A 133 -4.76 1.58 5.82
N GLU A 134 -4.43 1.51 7.12
CA GLU A 134 -5.13 0.66 8.10
C GLU A 134 -6.61 1.01 8.15
N HIS A 135 -6.92 2.31 8.27
CA HIS A 135 -8.29 2.80 8.31
C HIS A 135 -9.05 2.49 7.02
N ALA A 136 -8.44 2.73 5.86
CA ALA A 136 -9.04 2.42 4.57
C ALA A 136 -9.35 0.92 4.42
N ALA A 137 -8.43 0.04 4.85
CA ALA A 137 -8.65 -1.40 4.82
C ALA A 137 -9.82 -1.82 5.72
N ALA A 138 -9.84 -1.32 6.96
CA ALA A 138 -10.92 -1.58 7.91
C ALA A 138 -12.29 -1.09 7.36
N THR A 139 -12.33 0.08 6.72
CA THR A 139 -13.54 0.63 6.11
C THR A 139 -14.01 -0.18 4.91
N ALA A 140 -13.11 -0.63 4.03
CA ALA A 140 -13.47 -1.34 2.80
C ALA A 140 -13.84 -2.83 3.01
N PHE A 141 -13.20 -3.50 3.97
CA PHE A 141 -13.38 -4.95 4.21
C PHE A 141 -14.12 -5.27 5.50
N GLY A 142 -14.17 -4.34 6.46
CA GLY A 142 -14.64 -4.57 7.83
C GLY A 142 -13.53 -5.16 8.71
N ASN A 143 -13.62 -4.91 10.02
CA ASN A 143 -12.63 -5.37 11.01
C ASN A 143 -12.48 -6.89 11.08
N ASN A 144 -13.54 -7.63 10.78
CA ASN A 144 -13.59 -9.10 10.77
C ASN A 144 -13.03 -9.74 9.48
N ARG A 145 -12.70 -8.94 8.46
CA ARG A 145 -12.09 -9.41 7.21
C ARG A 145 -10.80 -8.67 6.85
N THR A 146 -10.32 -7.84 7.78
CA THR A 146 -9.07 -7.11 7.67
C THR A 146 -8.09 -7.64 8.70
N ILE A 147 -6.86 -7.94 8.29
CA ILE A 147 -5.76 -8.26 9.20
C ILE A 147 -4.70 -7.17 9.04
N VAL A 148 -4.39 -6.48 10.12
CA VAL A 148 -3.24 -5.57 10.19
C VAL A 148 -2.09 -6.32 10.84
N VAL A 149 -1.02 -6.52 10.09
CA VAL A 149 0.23 -7.10 10.62
C VAL A 149 1.19 -5.95 10.88
N GLY A 150 1.56 -5.76 12.14
CA GLY A 150 2.55 -4.77 12.56
C GLY A 150 3.89 -5.42 12.89
N PRO A 151 4.71 -5.82 11.91
CA PRO A 151 6.02 -6.37 12.19
C PRO A 151 6.92 -5.28 12.79
N SER A 152 7.84 -5.72 13.64
CA SER A 152 9.01 -4.90 14.02
C SER A 152 10.02 -4.85 12.86
N LEU A 153 11.27 -4.48 13.11
CA LEU A 153 12.32 -4.51 12.10
C LEU A 153 12.47 -5.94 11.51
N VAL A 154 12.12 -6.09 10.24
CA VAL A 154 12.32 -7.33 9.49
C VAL A 154 13.71 -7.30 8.85
N TYR A 155 14.55 -8.27 9.18
CA TYR A 155 15.86 -8.46 8.59
C TYR A 155 15.99 -9.90 8.07
N GLY A 156 16.79 -10.12 7.02
CA GLY A 156 16.99 -11.44 6.43
C GLY A 156 17.35 -11.41 4.94
N GLY A 157 17.43 -12.60 4.35
CA GLY A 157 17.76 -12.81 2.93
C GLY A 157 19.26 -12.97 2.65
N LYS A 158 19.64 -12.95 1.37
CA LYS A 158 21.03 -13.24 0.90
C LYS A 158 22.13 -12.33 1.47
N ARG A 159 21.77 -11.27 2.21
CA ARG A 159 22.69 -10.33 2.86
C ARG A 159 23.00 -10.69 4.31
N PHE A 160 22.19 -11.56 4.92
CA PHE A 160 22.34 -12.05 6.28
C PHE A 160 22.47 -13.57 6.20
N PHE A 161 23.69 -14.04 5.92
CA PHE A 161 23.97 -15.48 5.92
C PHE A 161 23.72 -16.03 7.31
N ALA A 162 23.15 -17.24 7.40
CA ALA A 162 23.09 -17.95 8.68
C ALA A 162 24.53 -18.15 9.16
N VAL A 163 24.84 -17.66 10.36
CA VAL A 163 26.09 -18.02 11.04
C VAL A 163 25.89 -19.44 11.53
N GLY A 164 26.46 -20.40 10.80
CA GLY A 164 26.54 -21.81 11.19
C GLY A 164 27.74 -22.07 12.07
#